data_AF-R4YVB1-F1
#
_entry.id   AF-R4YVB1-F1
#
_cell.length_a   1.000
_cell.length_b   1.000
_cell.length_c   1.000
_cell.angle_alpha   90.00
_cell.angle_beta   90.00
_cell.angle_gamma   90.00
#
_symmetry.space_group_name_H-M   'P 1'
#
loop_
_entity.id
_entity.type
_entity.pdbx_description
1 polymer ?
#
loop_
_entity_poly.entity_id
_entity_poly.type
_entity_poly.pdbx_seq_one_letter_code
_entity_poly.pdbx_strand_id
1 'polypeptide(L)'
;MSDQKTKKTEATTAKAEKPKVHAEGYHSHNDDMPNSATIAERERQRSEVASEVEAFLAQGGGITSVEANFRADPPKKPESNYGSRPI
;
A
#
# COMPACT_ATOMS: atom_id res chain seq x y z
N MET A 1 -18.89 44.79 27.98
CA MET A 1 -17.47 45.07 27.73
C MET A 1 -16.73 43.74 27.89
N SER A 2 -16.53 42.89 26.88
CA SER A 2 -16.13 43.18 25.51
C SER A 2 -16.78 42.25 24.50
N ASP A 3 -17.36 42.87 23.48
CA ASP A 3 -17.61 42.32 22.16
C ASP A 3 -16.30 42.01 21.42
N GLN A 4 -16.28 40.93 20.65
CA GLN A 4 -15.89 40.86 19.23
C GLN A 4 -16.00 39.39 18.77
N LYS A 5 -17.03 39.02 18.01
CA LYS A 5 -17.21 39.20 16.55
C LYS A 5 -16.63 38.04 15.73
N THR A 6 -17.55 37.12 15.41
CA THR A 6 -17.77 36.44 14.12
C THR A 6 -16.63 36.36 13.09
N LYS A 7 -16.36 35.14 12.63
CA LYS A 7 -16.45 34.82 11.19
C LYS A 7 -16.78 33.34 10.97
N LYS A 8 -18.06 33.05 10.71
CA LYS A 8 -18.44 31.95 9.82
C LYS A 8 -17.91 32.28 8.43
N THR A 9 -17.38 31.30 7.72
CA THR A 9 -17.40 31.31 6.26
C THR A 9 -17.62 29.87 5.82
N GLU A 10 -18.90 29.54 5.66
CA GLU A 10 -19.34 28.35 4.94
C GLU A 10 -19.10 28.57 3.43
N ALA A 11 -18.71 27.48 2.76
CA ALA A 11 -18.91 27.15 1.36
C ALA A 11 -18.29 28.01 0.24
N THR A 12 -17.34 27.41 -0.48
CA THR A 12 -17.53 27.26 -1.94
C THR A 12 -16.97 25.91 -2.41
N THR A 13 -17.88 25.12 -2.93
CA THR A 13 -17.76 23.80 -3.56
C THR A 13 -17.12 23.85 -4.95
N ALA A 14 -16.67 22.66 -5.40
CA ALA A 14 -16.32 22.22 -6.77
C ALA A 14 -14.82 22.34 -7.12
N LYS A 15 -14.08 21.26 -7.44
CA LYS A 15 -14.45 19.95 -7.98
C LYS A 15 -13.99 18.81 -7.05
N ALA A 16 -14.96 18.14 -6.44
CA ALA A 16 -14.80 16.74 -6.10
C ALA A 16 -14.78 15.96 -7.42
N GLU A 17 -13.59 15.71 -7.96
CA GLU A 17 -13.45 14.65 -8.94
C GLU A 17 -13.62 13.35 -8.17
N LYS A 18 -14.86 12.82 -8.21
CA LYS A 18 -15.20 11.50 -7.71
C LYS A 18 -14.07 10.56 -8.18
N PRO A 19 -13.43 9.76 -7.30
CA PRO A 19 -12.56 8.71 -7.81
C PRO A 19 -13.43 7.94 -8.80
N LYS A 20 -12.96 7.82 -10.05
CA LYS A 20 -13.69 7.10 -11.08
C LYS A 20 -13.94 5.72 -10.50
N VAL A 21 -15.16 5.52 -10.03
CA VAL A 21 -15.61 4.24 -9.50
C VAL A 21 -15.50 3.32 -10.70
N HIS A 22 -14.42 2.54 -10.74
CA HIS A 22 -14.35 1.42 -11.64
C HIS A 22 -15.50 0.54 -11.16
N ALA A 23 -16.62 0.63 -11.88
CA ALA A 23 -17.80 -0.19 -11.63
C ALA A 23 -17.30 -1.63 -11.48
N GLU A 24 -17.64 -2.23 -10.34
CA GLU A 24 -17.66 -3.67 -10.06
C GLU A 24 -17.05 -4.51 -11.19
N GLY A 25 -15.77 -4.89 -11.07
CA GLY A 25 -15.17 -5.90 -11.96
C GLY A 25 -13.91 -5.56 -12.76
N TYR A 26 -13.10 -4.56 -12.38
CA TYR A 26 -11.73 -4.50 -12.95
C TYR A 26 -10.84 -5.56 -12.28
N HIS A 27 -10.94 -6.78 -12.76
CA HIS A 27 -9.97 -7.85 -12.51
C HIS A 27 -8.92 -7.77 -13.61
N SER A 28 -7.67 -7.44 -13.27
CA SER A 28 -6.56 -7.48 -14.22
C SER A 28 -6.38 -8.93 -14.67
N HIS A 29 -6.84 -9.24 -15.87
CA HIS A 29 -6.67 -10.54 -16.51
C HIS A 29 -5.19 -10.66 -16.88
N ASN A 30 -4.45 -11.50 -16.16
CA ASN A 30 -3.36 -12.20 -16.81
C ASN A 30 -4.06 -13.29 -17.62
N ASP A 31 -4.10 -13.17 -18.94
CA ASP A 31 -4.78 -14.10 -19.85
C ASP A 31 -4.22 -15.55 -19.77
N ASP A 32 -3.12 -15.76 -19.04
CA ASP A 32 -2.47 -17.05 -18.82
C ASP A 32 -3.15 -17.98 -17.80
N MET A 33 -4.15 -17.52 -17.03
CA MET A 33 -4.89 -18.39 -16.10
C MET A 33 -6.41 -18.19 -16.19
N PRO A 34 -7.17 -19.16 -16.74
CA PRO A 34 -8.62 -19.04 -16.99
C PRO A 34 -9.48 -18.88 -15.73
N ASN A 35 -8.91 -19.09 -14.53
CA ASN A 35 -9.65 -19.06 -13.26
C ASN A 35 -9.22 -17.92 -12.32
N SER A 36 -8.15 -17.19 -12.65
CA SER A 36 -7.51 -16.20 -11.76
C SER A 36 -8.38 -14.96 -11.46
N ALA A 37 -9.40 -14.71 -12.29
CA ALA A 37 -10.28 -13.56 -12.17
C ALA A 37 -11.61 -13.86 -11.44
N THR A 38 -11.88 -15.10 -11.05
CA THR A 38 -13.16 -15.43 -10.39
C THR A 38 -13.15 -15.09 -8.89
N ILE A 39 -14.31 -14.73 -8.34
CA ILE A 39 -14.45 -14.46 -6.90
C ILE A 39 -14.15 -15.71 -6.07
N ALA A 40 -14.63 -16.88 -6.51
CA ALA A 40 -14.41 -18.16 -5.84
C ALA A 40 -12.91 -18.52 -5.73
N GLU A 41 -12.12 -18.26 -6.76
CA GLU A 41 -10.68 -18.50 -6.73
C GLU A 41 -9.98 -17.56 -5.73
N ARG A 42 -10.39 -16.28 -5.68
CA ARG A 42 -9.86 -15.34 -4.69
C ARG A 42 -10.22 -15.75 -3.26
N GLU A 43 -11.42 -16.28 -3.04
CA GLU A 43 -11.84 -16.84 -1.75
C GLU A 43 -10.99 -18.05 -1.37
N ARG A 44 -10.75 -18.96 -2.32
CA ARG A 44 -9.86 -20.11 -2.13
C ARG A 44 -8.45 -19.65 -1.72
N GLN A 45 -7.86 -18.72 -2.47
CA GLN A 45 -6.53 -18.19 -2.16
C GLN A 45 -6.48 -17.53 -0.77
N ARG A 46 -7.52 -16.79 -0.40
CA ARG A 46 -7.63 -16.22 0.95
C ARG A 46 -7.68 -17.29 2.03
N SER A 47 -8.43 -18.38 1.80
CA SER A 47 -8.54 -19.48 2.75
C SER A 47 -7.24 -20.26 2.92
N GLU A 48 -6.49 -20.44 1.84
CA GLU A 48 -5.18 -21.12 1.83
C GLU A 48 -4.14 -20.28 2.59
N VAL A 49 -4.05 -18.99 2.31
CA VAL A 49 -3.14 -18.10 3.06
C VAL A 49 -3.53 -18.03 4.54
N ALA A 50 -4.83 -18.01 4.86
CA ALA A 50 -5.28 -18.00 6.26
C ALA A 50 -4.84 -19.26 7.02
N SER A 51 -4.99 -20.45 6.42
CA SER A 51 -4.58 -21.70 7.07
C SER A 51 -3.06 -21.79 7.25
N GLU A 52 -2.27 -21.31 6.28
CA GLU A 52 -0.82 -21.24 6.39
C GLU A 52 -0.37 -20.29 7.51
N VAL A 53 -1.02 -19.14 7.64
CA VAL A 53 -0.75 -18.19 8.73
C VAL A 53 -1.07 -18.82 10.09
N GLU A 54 -2.20 -19.51 10.22
CA GLU A 54 -2.56 -20.22 11.45
C GLU A 54 -1.53 -21.30 11.82
N ALA A 55 -1.09 -22.10 10.85
CA ALA A 55 -0.07 -23.12 11.06
C ALA A 55 1.27 -22.51 11.49
N PHE A 56 1.68 -21.40 10.87
CA PHE A 56 2.90 -20.67 11.23
C PHE A 56 2.85 -20.16 12.68
N LEU A 57 1.72 -19.59 13.09
CA LEU A 57 1.52 -19.13 14.46
C LEU A 57 1.49 -20.29 15.47
N ALA A 58 0.83 -21.40 15.12
CA ALA A 58 0.76 -22.60 15.97
C ALA A 58 2.13 -23.25 16.19
N GLN A 59 3.02 -23.17 15.19
CA GLN A 59 4.39 -23.66 15.30
C GLN A 59 5.32 -22.74 16.11
N GLY A 60 4.79 -21.61 16.63
CA GLY A 60 5.54 -20.64 17.43
C GLY A 60 6.19 -19.53 16.60
N GLY A 61 5.81 -19.36 15.33
CA GLY A 61 6.18 -18.20 14.52
C GLY A 61 5.54 -16.92 15.04
N GLY A 62 6.23 -15.78 14.89
CA GLY A 62 5.75 -14.46 15.29
C GLY A 62 5.61 -13.50 14.11
N ILE A 63 4.61 -12.64 14.13
CA ILE A 63 4.39 -11.61 13.11
C ILE A 63 4.82 -10.26 13.68
N THR A 64 5.67 -9.55 12.94
CA THR A 64 6.11 -8.19 13.29
C THR A 64 5.47 -7.16 12.37
N SER A 65 4.99 -6.05 12.92
CA SER A 65 4.54 -4.91 12.11
C SER A 65 5.75 -4.14 11.59
N VAL A 66 5.74 -3.81 10.29
CA VAL A 66 6.79 -3.05 9.62
C VAL A 66 6.16 -1.81 8.99
N GLU A 67 6.85 -0.66 9.08
CA GLU A 67 6.40 0.59 8.47
C GLU A 67 6.42 0.50 6.93
N ALA A 68 5.45 1.15 6.27
CA ALA A 68 5.28 1.12 4.82
C ALA A 68 6.52 1.55 4.01
N ASN A 69 7.44 2.31 4.62
CA ASN A 69 8.66 2.81 3.98
C ASN A 69 9.94 2.27 4.64
N PHE A 70 9.85 1.15 5.36
CA PHE A 70 11.02 0.58 6.00
C PHE A 70 12.08 0.19 4.95
N ARG A 71 13.25 0.81 5.06
CA ARG A 71 14.43 0.50 4.27
C ARG A 71 15.58 0.24 5.24
N ALA A 72 16.19 -0.95 5.14
CA ALA A 72 17.22 -1.39 6.07
C ALA A 72 18.56 -0.65 5.88
N ASP A 73 18.85 -0.17 4.66
CA ASP A 73 20.02 0.65 4.38
C ASP A 73 19.56 1.96 3.71
N PRO A 74 19.82 3.13 4.30
CA PRO A 74 19.58 4.39 3.64
C PRO A 74 20.49 4.51 2.40
N PRO A 75 20.07 5.25 1.34
CA PRO A 75 20.92 5.53 0.21
C PRO A 75 22.24 6.17 0.66
N LYS A 76 23.36 5.50 0.39
CA LYS A 76 24.70 6.02 0.70
C LYS A 76 25.15 6.97 -0.41
N LYS A 77 25.84 8.04 -0.02
CA LYS A 77 26.48 8.94 -0.98
C LYS A 77 27.55 8.16 -1.76
N PRO A 78 27.70 8.40 -3.08
CA PRO A 78 28.79 7.80 -3.83
C PRO A 78 30.13 8.35 -3.30
N GLU A 79 31.04 7.47 -2.95
CA GLU A 79 32.43 7.84 -2.66
C GLU A 79 33.14 8.19 -3.98
N SER A 80 33.70 9.40 -4.07
CA SER A 80 34.50 9.78 -5.23
C SER A 80 35.88 9.17 -5.11
N ASN A 81 36.11 8.05 -5.82
CA ASN A 81 37.43 7.43 -5.92
C ASN A 81 38.22 7.94 -7.15
N TYR A 82 37.86 9.11 -7.68
CA TYR A 82 38.56 9.71 -8.80
C TYR A 82 39.91 10.27 -8.33
N GLY A 83 41.00 9.92 -9.03
CA GLY A 83 42.36 10.39 -8.72
C GLY A 83 43.12 9.58 -7.66
N SER A 84 42.60 8.45 -7.19
CA SER A 84 43.33 7.55 -6.27
C SER A 84 44.38 6.67 -6.96
N ARG A 85 44.40 6.68 -8.29
CA ARG A 85 45.42 6.01 -9.11
C ARG A 85 46.52 7.02 -9.44
N PRO A 86 47.80 6.74 -9.12
CA PRO A 86 48.92 7.57 -9.55
C PRO A 86 48.93 7.70 -11.08
N ILE A 87 49.26 8.88 -11.58
CA ILE A 87 49.48 9.17 -13.00
C ILE A 87 50.91 8.85 -13.44
#